data_AF-A0A1G4T6A3-F1
#
_entry.id   AF-A0A1G4T6A3-F1
#
_cell.length_a   1.000
_cell.length_b   1.000
_cell.length_c   1.000
_cell.angle_alpha   90.00
_cell.angle_beta   90.00
_cell.angle_gamma   90.00
#
_symmetry.space_group_name_H-M   'P 1'
#
loop_
_entity.id
_entity.type
_entity.pdbx_description
1 polymer ?
#
loop_
_entity_poly.entity_id
_entity_poly.type
_entity_poly.pdbx_seq_one_letter_code
_entity_poly.pdbx_strand_id
1 'polypeptide(L)'
;MKKIASVFMVLLIVSAASVKAYAQISIGVSVNIAPPVLPTYTQPPCPVDGYLWTPGYWAYDQDGGYYWVPGVWVSPPRVGYLWTPGYWGYDGAVYVFHEGYWAPHIGFYGGVNYGYGYVGTGYVGGRWAGNSFQYNTAVVNVNNTVVHNTYINKTVINNNVTVNNNSFNGPGGVTAKPQPQEQAAEKESHIQPTADQITHRQVAVKDPSQFAKNNNGHPATAAMNKVNGSRFTQEGSRAQPSVRANAAANPAHAGNAAPSADNSANSHSPARRTNVAAVNNGAARAAAQHSNRAPRRQALAPREERPHRERQR
;
A
#
# COMPACT_ATOMS: atom_id res chain seq x y z
N MET A 1 69.57 -11.22 -15.26
CA MET A 1 68.22 -10.68 -15.56
C MET A 1 67.09 -11.74 -15.51
N LYS A 2 67.23 -12.86 -14.77
CA LYS A 2 66.17 -13.90 -14.65
C LYS A 2 65.57 -14.04 -13.25
N LYS A 3 66.10 -13.33 -12.24
CA LYS A 3 65.65 -13.41 -10.83
C LYS A 3 64.77 -12.24 -10.37
N ILE A 4 64.60 -11.21 -11.21
CA ILE A 4 63.76 -10.04 -10.90
C ILE A 4 62.31 -10.24 -11.38
N ALA A 5 62.08 -11.16 -12.33
CA ALA A 5 60.74 -11.51 -12.79
C ALA A 5 59.93 -12.34 -11.77
N SER A 6 60.60 -13.01 -10.81
CA SER A 6 59.93 -13.87 -9.83
C SER A 6 59.38 -13.13 -8.61
N VAL A 7 59.82 -11.90 -8.34
CA VAL A 7 59.33 -11.13 -7.18
C VAL A 7 58.07 -10.33 -7.53
N PHE A 8 57.88 -9.95 -8.79
CA PHE A 8 56.66 -9.27 -9.24
C PHE A 8 55.48 -10.22 -9.52
N MET A 9 55.73 -11.52 -9.67
CA MET A 9 54.65 -12.51 -9.90
C MET A 9 54.04 -13.06 -8.60
N VAL A 10 54.72 -12.89 -7.46
CA VAL A 10 54.20 -13.33 -6.14
C VAL A 10 53.39 -12.22 -5.45
N LEU A 11 53.52 -10.96 -5.88
CA LEU A 11 52.75 -9.85 -5.32
C LEU A 11 51.39 -9.59 -6.02
N LEU A 12 51.08 -10.34 -7.10
CA LEU A 12 49.84 -10.14 -7.86
C LEU A 12 48.72 -11.16 -7.54
N ILE A 13 48.94 -12.07 -6.58
CA ILE A 13 47.98 -13.16 -6.27
C ILE A 13 47.24 -12.95 -4.93
N VAL A 14 47.55 -11.91 -4.15
CA VAL A 14 46.83 -11.59 -2.89
C VAL A 14 46.01 -10.31 -3.05
N SER A 15 45.24 -10.23 -4.13
CA SER A 15 44.13 -9.29 -4.27
C SER A 15 42.86 -10.03 -4.68
N ALA A 16 42.66 -11.22 -4.11
CA ALA A 16 41.31 -11.73 -3.93
C ALA A 16 40.64 -10.79 -2.93
N ALA A 17 40.04 -9.72 -3.43
CA ALA A 17 39.07 -8.94 -2.68
C ALA A 17 38.13 -9.96 -2.05
N SER A 18 38.13 -10.01 -0.72
CA SER A 18 37.08 -10.69 0.02
C SER A 18 35.79 -9.97 -0.34
N VAL A 19 35.14 -10.42 -1.41
CA VAL A 19 33.71 -10.20 -1.57
C VAL A 19 33.14 -10.93 -0.37
N LYS A 20 32.87 -10.17 0.70
CA LYS A 20 31.97 -10.63 1.74
C LYS A 20 30.66 -10.86 1.01
N ALA A 21 30.44 -12.09 0.56
CA ALA A 21 29.10 -12.59 0.36
C ALA A 21 28.45 -12.41 1.72
N TYR A 22 27.65 -11.36 1.84
CA TYR A 22 26.67 -11.29 2.90
C TYR A 22 25.73 -12.45 2.58
N ALA A 23 26.04 -13.62 3.12
CA ALA A 23 25.03 -14.63 3.33
C ALA A 23 23.88 -13.87 3.99
N GLN A 24 22.70 -13.90 3.36
CA GLN A 24 21.48 -13.40 3.94
C GLN A 24 21.28 -14.19 5.23
N ILE A 25 21.87 -13.73 6.34
CA ILE A 25 21.46 -14.13 7.66
C ILE A 25 20.14 -13.38 7.86
N SER A 26 19.10 -13.88 7.21
CA SER A 26 17.75 -13.77 7.74
C SER A 26 17.87 -14.44 9.10
N ILE A 27 17.94 -13.64 10.16
CA ILE A 27 17.59 -14.14 11.49
C ILE A 27 16.09 -14.40 11.38
N GLY A 28 15.75 -15.52 10.76
CA GLY A 28 14.38 -15.93 10.50
C GLY A 28 13.74 -16.11 11.86
N VAL A 29 12.93 -15.15 12.26
CA VAL A 29 12.12 -15.30 13.46
C VAL A 29 11.19 -16.47 13.18
N SER A 30 11.35 -17.56 13.91
CA SER A 30 10.49 -18.73 13.85
C SER A 30 9.55 -18.73 15.04
N VAL A 31 8.24 -18.83 14.78
CA VAL A 31 7.18 -18.73 15.79
C VAL A 31 6.25 -19.92 15.63
N ASN A 32 5.78 -20.52 16.72
CA ASN A 32 4.86 -21.67 16.69
C ASN A 32 3.37 -21.28 16.68
N ILE A 33 3.07 -19.99 16.71
CA ILE A 33 1.72 -19.42 16.67
C ILE A 33 1.59 -18.64 15.36
N ALA A 34 0.48 -18.81 14.65
CA ALA A 34 0.23 -18.09 13.41
C ALA A 34 0.13 -16.58 13.65
N PRO A 35 0.59 -15.73 12.71
CA PRO A 35 0.35 -14.29 12.80
C PRO A 35 -1.16 -13.99 12.77
N PRO A 36 -1.62 -12.91 13.45
CA PRO A 36 -2.99 -12.46 13.34
C PRO A 36 -3.36 -12.13 11.89
N VAL A 37 -4.65 -12.12 11.56
CA VAL A 37 -5.14 -11.64 10.26
C VAL A 37 -4.67 -10.21 10.00
N LEU A 38 -4.55 -9.82 8.73
CA LEU A 38 -4.22 -8.45 8.36
C LEU A 38 -5.31 -7.48 8.85
N PRO A 39 -4.93 -6.40 9.55
CA PRO A 39 -5.82 -5.27 9.79
C PRO A 39 -6.33 -4.72 8.45
N THR A 40 -7.62 -4.42 8.39
CA THR A 40 -8.17 -3.65 7.27
C THR A 40 -7.99 -2.18 7.59
N TYR A 41 -7.32 -1.42 6.71
CA TYR A 41 -7.12 0.00 6.93
C TYR A 41 -7.11 0.76 5.61
N THR A 42 -7.43 2.05 5.65
CA THR A 42 -7.34 2.95 4.49
C THR A 42 -5.92 3.46 4.26
N GLN A 43 -5.42 3.32 3.04
CA GLN A 43 -4.12 3.88 2.64
C GLN A 43 -4.17 5.42 2.66
N PRO A 44 -3.25 6.10 3.38
CA PRO A 44 -3.12 7.55 3.33
C PRO A 44 -2.74 8.02 1.93
N PRO A 45 -3.14 9.24 1.51
CA PRO A 45 -2.74 9.75 0.20
C PRO A 45 -1.21 9.89 0.13
N CYS A 46 -0.62 9.41 -0.96
CA CYS A 46 0.82 9.57 -1.23
C CYS A 46 1.24 11.04 -1.10
N PRO A 47 2.18 11.38 -0.19
CA PRO A 47 2.50 12.77 0.10
C PRO A 47 3.50 13.39 -0.89
N VAL A 48 4.25 12.56 -1.64
CA VAL A 48 5.37 12.99 -2.49
C VAL A 48 5.40 12.12 -3.75
N ASP A 49 5.55 12.75 -4.92
CA ASP A 49 5.72 12.04 -6.19
C ASP A 49 6.99 11.17 -6.17
N GLY A 50 6.89 9.97 -6.78
CA GLY A 50 7.95 8.98 -6.79
C GLY A 50 8.05 8.08 -5.56
N TYR A 51 7.30 8.34 -4.48
CA TYR A 51 7.25 7.42 -3.33
C TYR A 51 6.40 6.19 -3.67
N LEU A 52 6.82 5.03 -3.17
CA LEU A 52 6.14 3.74 -3.36
C LEU A 52 5.50 3.29 -2.06
N TRP A 53 4.34 2.65 -2.18
CA TRP A 53 3.64 2.10 -1.03
C TRP A 53 4.34 0.84 -0.54
N THR A 54 4.67 0.83 0.74
CA THR A 54 5.10 -0.37 1.47
C THR A 54 3.96 -0.76 2.41
N PRO A 55 3.33 -1.93 2.21
CA PRO A 55 2.18 -2.30 3.02
C PRO A 55 2.58 -2.59 4.46
N GLY A 56 1.64 -2.40 5.38
CA GLY A 56 1.84 -2.81 6.76
C GLY A 56 1.87 -4.33 6.89
N TYR A 57 2.58 -4.82 7.91
CA TYR A 57 2.75 -6.25 8.17
C TYR A 57 2.91 -6.52 9.66
N TRP A 58 2.58 -7.73 10.07
CA TRP A 58 2.91 -8.21 11.41
C TRP A 58 4.41 -8.53 11.46
N ALA A 59 5.15 -7.86 12.34
CA ALA A 59 6.47 -8.31 12.77
C ALA A 59 6.33 -9.05 14.11
N TYR A 60 7.41 -9.64 14.59
CA TYR A 60 7.41 -10.39 15.85
C TYR A 60 8.56 -9.95 16.75
N ASP A 61 8.24 -9.73 18.02
CA ASP A 61 9.19 -9.47 19.09
C ASP A 61 9.17 -10.64 20.06
N GLN A 62 10.34 -11.03 20.61
CA GLN A 62 10.44 -12.24 21.43
C GLN A 62 9.63 -12.15 22.73
N ASP A 63 9.57 -10.97 23.35
CA ASP A 63 8.86 -10.74 24.62
C ASP A 63 7.44 -10.23 24.39
N GLY A 64 7.26 -9.45 23.32
CA GLY A 64 6.03 -8.77 22.96
C GLY A 64 5.05 -9.60 22.15
N GLY A 65 5.54 -10.57 21.38
CA GLY A 65 4.79 -11.30 20.37
C GLY A 65 4.60 -10.48 19.09
N TYR A 66 3.51 -10.75 18.36
CA TYR A 66 3.19 -10.03 17.12
C TYR A 66 2.90 -8.55 17.37
N TYR A 67 3.53 -7.67 16.60
CA TYR A 67 3.26 -6.24 16.56
C TYR A 67 3.13 -5.74 15.13
N TRP A 68 2.28 -4.74 14.94
CA TRP A 68 2.00 -4.18 13.64
C TRP A 68 3.05 -3.13 13.25
N VAL A 69 3.65 -3.30 12.07
CA VAL A 69 4.42 -2.23 11.42
C VAL A 69 3.47 -1.51 10.46
N PRO A 70 3.18 -0.21 10.67
CA PRO A 70 2.20 0.50 9.85
C PRO A 70 2.57 0.52 8.36
N GLY A 71 1.58 0.45 7.47
CA GLY A 71 1.83 0.69 6.05
C GLY A 71 2.29 2.13 5.80
N VAL A 72 3.24 2.35 4.90
CA VAL A 72 3.86 3.66 4.73
C VAL A 72 4.37 3.91 3.31
N TRP A 73 4.28 5.16 2.85
CA TRP A 73 4.95 5.58 1.61
C TRP A 73 6.43 5.86 1.86
N VAL A 74 7.30 5.29 1.03
CA VAL A 74 8.75 5.42 1.15
C VAL A 74 9.36 5.73 -0.20
N SER A 75 10.43 6.54 -0.22
CA SER A 75 11.22 6.73 -1.43
C SER A 75 11.93 5.42 -1.80
N PRO A 76 11.86 4.95 -3.05
CA PRO A 76 12.65 3.82 -3.48
C PRO A 76 14.15 4.17 -3.40
N PRO A 77 15.03 3.20 -3.11
CA PRO A 77 16.48 3.46 -3.05
C PRO A 77 17.09 3.78 -4.41
N ARG A 78 16.42 3.36 -5.50
CA ARG A 78 16.81 3.57 -6.89
C ARG A 78 15.58 3.68 -7.78
N VAL A 79 15.69 4.49 -8.83
CA VAL A 79 14.72 4.48 -9.94
C VAL A 79 14.67 3.09 -10.56
N GLY A 80 13.48 2.65 -10.96
CA GLY A 80 13.26 1.33 -11.55
C GLY A 80 13.09 0.20 -10.53
N TYR A 81 13.32 0.45 -9.23
CA TYR A 81 13.13 -0.56 -8.19
C TYR A 81 11.70 -0.52 -7.65
N LEU A 82 11.19 -1.69 -7.31
CA LEU A 82 9.91 -1.93 -6.67
C LEU A 82 10.15 -2.64 -5.33
N TRP A 83 9.17 -2.56 -4.42
CA TRP A 83 9.24 -3.20 -3.11
C TRP A 83 8.53 -4.54 -3.16
N THR A 84 9.24 -5.63 -2.87
CA THR A 84 8.64 -6.94 -2.57
C THR A 84 8.34 -6.98 -1.07
N PRO A 85 7.07 -7.10 -0.64
CA PRO A 85 6.73 -7.17 0.77
C PRO A 85 7.35 -8.39 1.46
N GLY A 86 7.74 -8.21 2.72
CA GLY A 86 8.06 -9.35 3.58
C GLY A 86 6.78 -10.08 3.97
N TYR A 87 6.87 -11.39 4.21
CA TYR A 87 5.72 -12.24 4.52
C TYR A 87 6.08 -13.34 5.52
N TRP A 88 5.06 -13.84 6.22
CA TRP A 88 5.20 -15.05 7.04
C TRP A 88 4.90 -16.28 6.21
N GLY A 89 5.78 -17.28 6.23
CA GLY A 89 5.59 -18.59 5.61
C GLY A 89 5.57 -19.69 6.68
N TYR A 90 4.66 -20.65 6.55
CA TYR A 90 4.65 -21.85 7.38
C TYR A 90 5.65 -22.88 6.84
N ASP A 91 6.61 -23.24 7.65
CA ASP A 91 7.63 -24.26 7.36
C ASP A 91 7.47 -25.46 8.29
N GLY A 92 6.43 -26.26 8.04
CA GLY A 92 6.18 -27.56 8.65
C GLY A 92 5.74 -27.56 10.12
N ALA A 93 6.31 -26.70 10.96
CA ALA A 93 6.02 -26.58 12.39
C ALA A 93 6.07 -25.14 12.91
N VAL A 94 6.75 -24.25 12.17
CA VAL A 94 6.96 -22.86 12.58
C VAL A 94 6.57 -21.91 11.45
N TYR A 95 6.21 -20.69 11.81
CA TYR A 95 6.06 -19.57 10.92
C TYR A 95 7.38 -18.82 10.87
N VAL A 96 7.95 -18.66 9.68
CA VAL A 96 9.20 -17.94 9.42
C VAL A 96 8.89 -16.64 8.70
N PHE A 97 9.47 -15.53 9.17
CA PHE A 97 9.38 -14.26 8.45
C PHE A 97 10.43 -14.18 7.35
N HIS A 98 9.97 -14.00 6.12
CA HIS A 98 10.78 -13.66 4.97
C HIS A 98 10.84 -12.14 4.85
N GLU A 99 12.03 -11.56 5.03
CA GLU A 99 12.24 -10.12 4.98
C GLU A 99 11.96 -9.57 3.57
N GLY A 100 11.34 -8.40 3.49
CA GLY A 100 11.07 -7.73 2.22
C GLY A 100 12.33 -7.09 1.62
N TYR A 101 12.28 -6.77 0.33
CA TYR A 101 13.43 -6.21 -0.38
C TYR A 101 13.04 -5.36 -1.58
N TRP A 102 13.96 -4.52 -2.02
CA TRP A 102 13.86 -3.75 -3.25
C TRP A 102 14.59 -4.46 -4.39
N ALA A 103 13.92 -4.56 -5.55
CA ALA A 103 14.49 -5.13 -6.77
C ALA A 103 13.81 -4.53 -8.02
N PRO A 104 14.39 -4.66 -9.23
CA PRO A 104 13.73 -4.26 -10.47
C PRO A 104 12.38 -4.95 -10.71
N HIS A 105 12.24 -6.21 -10.27
CA HIS A 105 11.00 -6.97 -10.36
C HIS A 105 10.51 -7.41 -8.97
N ILE A 106 9.18 -7.55 -8.85
CA ILE A 106 8.54 -8.08 -7.64
C ILE A 106 8.75 -9.59 -7.58
N GLY A 107 9.32 -10.07 -6.47
CA GLY A 107 9.42 -11.50 -6.19
C GLY A 107 8.20 -12.03 -5.45
N PHE A 108 8.29 -13.27 -4.98
CA PHE A 108 7.21 -13.92 -4.25
C PHE A 108 7.13 -13.37 -2.82
N TYR A 109 5.93 -12.93 -2.44
CA TYR A 109 5.63 -12.43 -1.10
C TYR A 109 4.55 -13.27 -0.40
N GLY A 110 4.61 -14.60 -0.58
CA GLY A 110 3.72 -15.53 0.10
C GLY A 110 2.30 -15.62 -0.44
N GLY A 111 1.98 -14.96 -1.57
CA GLY A 111 0.60 -14.93 -2.07
C GLY A 111 -0.34 -14.01 -1.29
N VAL A 112 0.17 -13.31 -0.28
CA VAL A 112 -0.63 -12.52 0.66
C VAL A 112 -1.17 -11.26 -0.04
N ASN A 113 -2.49 -11.04 -0.01
CA ASN A 113 -3.08 -9.81 -0.51
C ASN A 113 -2.93 -8.69 0.54
N TYR A 114 -1.86 -7.91 0.43
CA TYR A 114 -1.61 -6.74 1.28
C TYR A 114 -2.45 -5.51 0.87
N GLY A 115 -3.22 -5.59 -0.21
CA GLY A 115 -3.99 -4.49 -0.76
C GLY A 115 -3.11 -3.45 -1.46
N TYR A 116 -3.76 -2.38 -1.95
CA TYR A 116 -3.08 -1.20 -2.50
C TYR A 116 -2.07 -1.49 -3.62
N GLY A 117 -2.40 -2.45 -4.48
CA GLY A 117 -1.56 -2.89 -5.58
C GLY A 117 -0.83 -4.22 -5.32
N TYR A 118 -0.76 -4.70 -4.08
CA TYR A 118 -0.21 -6.02 -3.75
C TYR A 118 -1.34 -7.03 -3.58
N VAL A 119 -1.70 -7.67 -4.69
CA VAL A 119 -2.89 -8.51 -4.81
C VAL A 119 -2.63 -10.00 -4.52
N GLY A 120 -1.41 -10.34 -4.09
CA GLY A 120 -0.94 -11.72 -3.88
C GLY A 120 0.04 -12.19 -4.95
N THR A 121 0.15 -11.48 -6.08
CA THR A 121 1.22 -11.69 -7.05
C THR A 121 1.58 -10.36 -7.72
N GLY A 122 2.86 -10.17 -8.03
CA GLY A 122 3.37 -8.96 -8.67
C GLY A 122 2.95 -7.66 -7.94
N TYR A 123 2.86 -6.57 -8.70
CA TYR A 123 2.37 -5.29 -8.20
C TYR A 123 1.60 -4.53 -9.28
N VAL A 124 0.38 -4.10 -8.95
CA VAL A 124 -0.54 -3.40 -9.87
C VAL A 124 -0.84 -1.95 -9.45
N GLY A 125 -0.16 -1.45 -8.41
CA GLY A 125 -0.33 -0.09 -7.89
C GLY A 125 0.31 1.00 -8.74
N GLY A 126 1.15 0.63 -9.71
CA GLY A 126 1.76 1.55 -10.64
C GLY A 126 2.86 0.89 -11.47
N ARG A 127 3.62 1.68 -12.21
CA ARG A 127 4.74 1.22 -13.02
C ARG A 127 5.77 2.31 -13.24
N TRP A 128 7.02 1.94 -13.47
CA TRP A 128 8.02 2.87 -13.97
C TRP A 128 7.78 3.19 -15.46
N ALA A 129 7.88 4.47 -15.82
CA ALA A 129 7.85 4.97 -17.19
C ALA A 129 9.11 5.83 -17.40
N GLY A 130 10.18 5.18 -17.87
CA GLY A 130 11.53 5.78 -17.80
C GLY A 130 11.91 6.04 -16.34
N ASN A 131 12.23 7.29 -16.02
CA ASN A 131 12.67 7.69 -14.68
C ASN A 131 11.55 8.19 -13.75
N SER A 132 10.30 8.19 -14.22
CA SER A 132 9.15 8.64 -13.42
C SER A 132 8.21 7.49 -13.13
N PHE A 133 7.66 7.46 -11.91
CA PHE A 133 6.70 6.44 -11.49
C PHE A 133 5.27 6.88 -11.83
N GLN A 134 4.53 6.02 -12.53
CA GLN A 134 3.13 6.20 -12.88
C GLN A 134 2.23 5.45 -11.89
N TYR A 135 1.30 6.15 -11.25
CA TYR A 135 0.41 5.59 -10.24
C TYR A 135 -0.92 5.10 -10.83
N ASN A 136 -1.33 3.87 -10.51
CA ASN A 136 -2.66 3.36 -10.87
C ASN A 136 -3.69 3.74 -9.80
N THR A 137 -4.36 4.87 -9.98
CA THR A 137 -5.34 5.40 -9.01
C THR A 137 -6.62 4.57 -8.89
N ALA A 138 -6.74 3.47 -9.65
CA ALA A 138 -7.78 2.46 -9.40
C ALA A 138 -7.54 1.68 -8.09
N VAL A 139 -6.29 1.56 -7.63
CA VAL A 139 -5.94 0.73 -6.46
C VAL A 139 -5.05 1.43 -5.44
N VAL A 140 -4.42 2.55 -5.77
CA VAL A 140 -3.63 3.36 -4.82
C VAL A 140 -4.22 4.75 -4.61
N ASN A 141 -4.10 5.26 -3.39
CA ASN A 141 -4.52 6.59 -2.98
C ASN A 141 -3.35 7.58 -3.08
N VAL A 142 -3.47 8.59 -3.94
CA VAL A 142 -2.44 9.62 -4.15
C VAL A 142 -2.98 11.01 -3.85
N ASN A 143 -2.13 11.92 -3.37
CA ASN A 143 -2.50 13.32 -3.29
C ASN A 143 -2.36 13.98 -4.67
N ASN A 144 -3.48 14.19 -5.37
CA ASN A 144 -3.49 14.80 -6.71
C ASN A 144 -2.99 16.25 -6.77
N THR A 145 -2.75 16.92 -5.63
CA THR A 145 -2.11 18.25 -5.62
C THR A 145 -0.59 18.17 -5.75
N VAL A 146 0.01 17.00 -5.54
CA VAL A 146 1.47 16.78 -5.57
C VAL A 146 1.84 15.72 -6.61
N VAL A 147 1.05 14.66 -6.70
CA VAL A 147 1.25 13.55 -7.64
C VAL A 147 0.41 13.78 -8.89
N HIS A 148 1.07 13.93 -10.03
CA HIS A 148 0.41 14.21 -11.30
C HIS A 148 0.56 13.07 -12.32
N ASN A 149 1.57 12.21 -12.15
CA ASN A 149 1.84 11.11 -13.07
C ASN A 149 0.96 9.90 -12.74
N THR A 150 -0.32 9.98 -13.11
CA THR A 150 -1.34 8.99 -12.76
C THR A 150 -2.00 8.38 -14.00
N TYR A 151 -2.57 7.19 -13.83
CA TYR A 151 -3.48 6.56 -14.78
C TYR A 151 -4.54 5.75 -14.02
N ILE A 152 -5.56 5.30 -14.74
CA ILE A 152 -6.60 4.41 -14.19
C ILE A 152 -6.65 3.15 -15.04
N ASN A 153 -6.35 2.01 -14.43
CA ASN A 153 -6.62 0.69 -15.02
C ASN A 153 -7.42 -0.16 -14.03
N LYS A 154 -8.72 -0.32 -14.28
CA LYS A 154 -9.64 -1.08 -13.43
C LYS A 154 -9.65 -2.59 -13.70
N THR A 155 -9.05 -3.06 -14.80
CA THR A 155 -9.06 -4.49 -15.12
C THR A 155 -8.31 -5.32 -14.08
N VAL A 156 -7.33 -4.70 -13.39
CA VAL A 156 -6.56 -5.34 -12.32
C VAL A 156 -7.39 -5.65 -11.09
N ILE A 157 -8.49 -4.93 -10.85
CA ILE A 157 -9.41 -5.17 -9.73
C ILE A 157 -10.25 -6.41 -10.03
N ASN A 158 -10.82 -6.47 -11.24
CA ASN A 158 -11.69 -7.57 -11.64
C ASN A 158 -10.95 -8.90 -11.74
N ASN A 159 -9.66 -8.88 -12.10
CA ASN A 159 -8.89 -10.08 -12.39
C ASN A 159 -8.06 -10.60 -11.21
N ASN A 160 -7.74 -9.77 -10.22
CA ASN A 160 -6.73 -10.12 -9.21
C ASN A 160 -7.18 -9.94 -7.75
N VAL A 161 -8.41 -9.55 -7.47
CA VAL A 161 -8.82 -9.31 -6.07
C VAL A 161 -9.27 -10.61 -5.42
N THR A 162 -8.36 -11.26 -4.71
CA THR A 162 -8.74 -12.23 -3.68
C THR A 162 -9.11 -11.45 -2.42
N VAL A 163 -10.39 -11.32 -2.09
CA VAL A 163 -10.83 -10.64 -0.85
C VAL A 163 -10.65 -11.59 0.33
N ASN A 164 -9.48 -11.52 0.98
CA ASN A 164 -9.21 -12.14 2.27
C ASN A 164 -8.31 -11.23 3.10
N ASN A 165 -8.20 -11.52 4.39
CA ASN A 165 -7.30 -10.83 5.32
C ASN A 165 -6.22 -11.79 5.85
N ASN A 166 -5.86 -12.83 5.09
CA ASN A 166 -4.81 -13.75 5.49
C ASN A 166 -3.48 -13.00 5.52
N SER A 167 -2.65 -13.26 6.53
CA SER A 167 -1.38 -12.54 6.75
C SER A 167 -0.14 -13.41 6.50
N PHE A 168 -0.33 -14.67 6.13
CA PHE A 168 0.73 -15.65 5.97
C PHE A 168 0.43 -16.67 4.88
N ASN A 169 1.48 -17.31 4.38
CA ASN A 169 1.44 -18.46 3.49
C ASN A 169 1.52 -19.77 4.30
N GLY A 170 0.59 -20.70 4.10
CA GLY A 170 0.57 -21.99 4.79
C GLY A 170 -0.84 -22.47 5.14
N PRO A 171 -0.97 -23.62 5.83
CA PRO A 171 -2.25 -24.13 6.33
C PRO A 171 -2.99 -23.10 7.19
N GLY A 172 -4.26 -22.83 6.88
CA GLY A 172 -5.06 -21.80 7.56
C GLY A 172 -4.81 -20.36 7.05
N GLY A 173 -3.86 -20.18 6.14
CA GLY A 173 -3.56 -18.91 5.47
C GLY A 173 -3.72 -19.04 3.96
N VAL A 174 -2.85 -18.34 3.21
CA VAL A 174 -2.78 -18.45 1.75
C VAL A 174 -1.98 -19.70 1.35
N THR A 175 -2.43 -20.46 0.36
CA THR A 175 -1.71 -21.66 -0.13
C THR A 175 -1.11 -21.43 -1.52
N ALA A 176 -0.52 -20.25 -1.74
CA ALA A 176 0.08 -19.87 -3.02
C ALA A 176 1.50 -20.43 -3.15
N LYS A 177 1.95 -20.61 -4.39
CA LYS A 177 3.32 -20.99 -4.73
C LYS A 177 3.95 -19.94 -5.64
N PRO A 178 5.28 -19.72 -5.55
CA PRO A 178 5.98 -18.73 -6.35
C PRO A 178 5.89 -19.08 -7.84
N GLN A 179 5.50 -18.11 -8.66
CA GLN A 179 5.46 -18.21 -10.12
C GLN A 179 6.87 -18.15 -10.71
N PRO A 180 7.11 -18.63 -11.94
CA PRO A 180 8.45 -18.61 -12.56
C PRO A 180 9.08 -17.22 -12.61
N GLN A 181 8.29 -16.17 -12.84
CA GLN A 181 8.76 -14.78 -12.87
C GLN A 181 9.18 -14.30 -11.48
N GLU A 182 8.43 -14.68 -10.45
CA GLU A 182 8.74 -14.35 -9.06
C GLU A 182 10.01 -15.06 -8.59
N GLN A 183 10.20 -16.33 -8.97
CA GLN A 183 11.43 -17.10 -8.72
C GLN A 183 12.64 -16.53 -9.46
N ALA A 184 12.42 -15.93 -10.65
CA ALA A 184 13.48 -15.22 -11.36
C ALA A 184 13.88 -13.94 -10.62
N ALA A 185 12.90 -13.17 -10.14
CA ALA A 185 13.12 -11.95 -9.36
C ALA A 185 13.83 -12.22 -8.02
N GLU A 186 13.59 -13.37 -7.38
CA GLU A 186 14.33 -13.80 -6.18
C GLU A 186 15.84 -14.00 -6.42
N LYS A 187 16.26 -14.23 -7.67
CA LYS A 187 17.67 -14.42 -8.04
C LYS A 187 18.37 -13.11 -8.44
N GLU A 188 17.61 -12.01 -8.53
CA GLU A 188 18.16 -10.70 -8.86
C GLU A 188 18.97 -10.11 -7.70
N SER A 189 19.73 -9.05 -7.97
CA SER A 189 20.36 -8.28 -6.90
C SER A 189 19.30 -7.53 -6.11
N HIS A 190 19.24 -7.80 -4.81
CA HIS A 190 18.30 -7.17 -3.89
C HIS A 190 18.97 -6.07 -3.07
N ILE A 191 18.23 -5.00 -2.82
CA ILE A 191 18.57 -4.01 -1.80
C ILE A 191 17.65 -4.27 -0.61
N GLN A 192 18.25 -4.49 0.56
CA GLN A 192 17.55 -4.70 1.83
C GLN A 192 16.70 -3.46 2.21
N PRO A 193 15.80 -3.56 3.21
CA PRO A 193 15.01 -2.42 3.67
C PRO A 193 15.91 -1.20 3.96
N THR A 194 15.46 -0.01 3.55
CA THR A 194 16.23 1.23 3.75
C THR A 194 16.34 1.59 5.23
N ALA A 195 17.26 2.50 5.57
CA ALA A 195 17.39 3.00 6.94
C ALA A 195 16.06 3.59 7.50
N ASP A 196 15.28 4.24 6.63
CA ASP A 196 13.95 4.75 6.99
C ASP A 196 12.97 3.62 7.32
N GLN A 197 12.95 2.52 6.56
CA GLN A 197 12.11 1.36 6.83
C GLN A 197 12.55 0.62 8.12
N ILE A 198 13.86 0.53 8.37
CA ILE A 198 14.39 -0.04 9.62
C ILE A 198 13.96 0.82 10.81
N THR A 199 14.12 2.15 10.70
CA THR A 199 13.69 3.10 11.74
C THR A 199 12.18 2.99 11.99
N HIS A 200 11.38 2.91 10.94
CA HIS A 200 9.93 2.75 11.02
C HIS A 200 9.51 1.52 11.82
N ARG A 201 10.15 0.37 11.59
CA ARG A 201 9.95 -0.86 12.37
C ARG A 201 10.39 -0.70 13.83
N GLN A 202 11.55 -0.07 14.08
CA GLN A 202 12.06 0.18 15.43
C GLN A 202 11.17 1.11 16.24
N VAL A 203 10.47 2.03 15.60
CA VAL A 203 9.46 2.87 16.26
C VAL A 203 8.21 2.05 16.58
N ALA A 204 7.76 1.20 15.64
CA ALA A 204 6.58 0.36 15.84
C ALA A 204 6.72 -0.62 17.01
N VAL A 205 7.87 -1.31 17.12
CA VAL A 205 8.11 -2.27 18.23
C VAL A 205 8.17 -1.60 19.61
N LYS A 206 8.45 -0.29 19.67
CA LYS A 206 8.49 0.48 20.92
C LYS A 206 7.13 1.02 21.35
N ASP A 207 6.11 0.87 20.52
CA ASP A 207 4.75 1.37 20.78
C ASP A 207 3.84 0.22 21.24
N PRO A 208 3.49 0.15 22.55
CA PRO A 208 2.63 -0.91 23.07
C PRO A 208 1.28 -1.03 22.36
N SER A 209 0.78 0.06 21.75
CA SER A 209 -0.50 0.06 21.04
C SER A 209 -0.46 -0.64 19.68
N GLN A 210 0.73 -1.04 19.22
CA GLN A 210 0.91 -1.83 18.00
C GLN A 210 0.92 -3.35 18.25
N PHE A 211 1.06 -3.78 19.51
CA PHE A 211 1.11 -5.21 19.85
C PHE A 211 -0.27 -5.85 19.81
N ALA A 212 -0.38 -6.97 19.10
CA ALA A 212 -1.63 -7.71 18.94
C ALA A 212 -2.24 -8.11 20.30
N LYS A 213 -1.40 -8.49 21.26
CA LYS A 213 -1.84 -8.84 22.63
C LYS A 213 -2.51 -7.68 23.38
N ASN A 214 -2.23 -6.44 23.01
CA ASN A 214 -2.76 -5.24 23.68
C ASN A 214 -3.98 -4.66 22.97
N ASN A 215 -4.22 -5.07 21.71
CA ASN A 215 -5.23 -4.45 20.85
C ASN A 215 -6.09 -5.47 20.07
N ASN A 216 -5.96 -6.77 20.38
CA ASN A 216 -6.65 -7.87 19.72
C ASN A 216 -6.46 -7.90 18.18
N GLY A 217 -5.29 -7.49 17.71
CA GLY A 217 -5.00 -7.40 16.27
C GLY A 217 -5.48 -6.09 15.61
N HIS A 218 -5.96 -5.12 16.38
CA HIS A 218 -6.42 -3.82 15.88
C HIS A 218 -5.43 -2.68 16.24
N PRO A 219 -4.36 -2.48 15.45
CA PRO A 219 -3.35 -1.47 15.75
C PRO A 219 -3.92 -0.05 15.78
N ALA A 220 -3.49 0.74 16.76
CA ALA A 220 -3.89 2.14 16.89
C ALA A 220 -3.37 3.01 15.72
N THR A 221 -2.27 2.60 15.09
CA THR A 221 -1.73 3.22 13.87
C THR A 221 -1.60 2.15 12.82
N ALA A 222 -2.55 2.07 11.90
CA ALA A 222 -2.53 1.07 10.84
C ALA A 222 -1.64 1.50 9.66
N ALA A 223 -1.55 2.81 9.42
CA ALA A 223 -0.76 3.37 8.33
C ALA A 223 -0.16 4.74 8.69
N MET A 224 0.83 5.17 7.91
CA MET A 224 1.47 6.48 7.96
C MET A 224 1.63 7.04 6.56
N ASN A 225 1.52 8.36 6.40
CA ASN A 225 1.72 8.98 5.08
C ASN A 225 3.18 8.95 4.64
N LYS A 226 4.14 9.02 5.56
CA LYS A 226 5.57 8.82 5.34
C LYS A 226 6.21 8.37 6.66
N VAL A 227 7.45 7.90 6.62
CA VAL A 227 8.21 7.55 7.83
C VAL A 227 8.30 8.78 8.75
N ASN A 228 7.99 8.58 10.04
CA ASN A 228 7.87 9.64 11.05
C ASN A 228 6.86 10.76 10.70
N GLY A 229 5.96 10.51 9.76
CA GLY A 229 4.90 11.43 9.34
C GLY A 229 3.63 11.33 10.19
N SER A 230 2.52 11.76 9.58
CA SER A 230 1.19 11.62 10.16
C SER A 230 0.80 10.16 10.25
N ARG A 231 0.22 9.79 11.39
CA ARG A 231 -0.31 8.47 11.70
C ARG A 231 -1.79 8.39 11.36
N PHE A 232 -2.25 7.23 10.92
CA PHE A 232 -3.62 6.98 10.49
C PHE A 232 -4.18 5.71 11.14
N THR A 233 -5.44 5.78 11.57
CA THR A 233 -6.19 4.64 12.11
C THR A 233 -6.65 3.70 10.99
N GLN A 234 -7.32 2.61 11.34
CA GLN A 234 -7.92 1.69 10.35
C GLN A 234 -8.95 2.40 9.46
N GLU A 235 -9.71 3.32 10.03
CA GLU A 235 -10.73 4.12 9.34
C GLU A 235 -10.12 5.20 8.42
N GLY A 236 -8.79 5.33 8.35
CA GLY A 236 -8.12 6.34 7.55
C GLY A 236 -8.15 7.75 8.14
N SER A 237 -8.62 7.89 9.38
CA SER A 237 -8.58 9.15 10.12
C SER A 237 -7.18 9.40 10.67
N ARG A 238 -6.77 10.66 10.83
CA ARG A 238 -5.51 10.98 11.51
C ARG A 238 -5.57 10.49 12.95
N ALA A 239 -4.67 9.57 13.31
CA ALA A 239 -4.54 9.08 14.67
C ALA A 239 -4.06 10.24 15.56
N GLN A 240 -4.69 10.41 16.72
CA GLN A 240 -4.20 11.37 17.69
C GLN A 240 -2.85 10.90 18.24
N PRO A 241 -1.92 11.82 18.53
CA PRO A 241 -0.74 11.47 19.32
C PRO A 241 -1.24 10.79 20.59
N SER A 242 -0.75 9.60 20.90
CA SER A 242 -1.06 8.94 22.16
C SER A 242 -0.59 9.86 23.28
N VAL A 243 -1.50 10.65 23.86
CA VAL A 243 -1.22 11.42 25.05
C VAL A 243 -0.85 10.38 26.08
N ARG A 244 0.39 10.42 26.55
CA ARG A 244 0.85 9.62 27.68
C ARG A 244 -0.17 9.86 28.80
N ALA A 245 -0.94 8.85 29.16
CA ALA A 245 -1.86 8.90 30.29
C ALA A 245 -1.01 8.98 31.56
N ASN A 246 -0.59 10.20 31.91
CA ASN A 246 -0.20 10.62 33.25
C ASN A 246 -1.06 11.84 33.56
N ALA A 247 -2.33 11.58 33.90
CA ALA A 247 -3.10 12.44 34.78
C ALA A 247 -3.93 11.51 35.66
N ALA A 248 -3.64 11.59 36.94
CA ALA A 248 -4.26 10.85 38.01
C ALA A 248 -5.79 10.97 37.97
N ALA A 249 -6.42 9.97 38.57
CA ALA A 249 -7.82 9.93 38.93
C ALA A 249 -8.37 11.29 39.39
N ASN A 250 -9.50 11.69 38.82
CA ASN A 250 -10.51 12.44 39.57
C ASN A 250 -11.89 12.23 38.91
N PRO A 251 -12.80 11.46 39.52
CA PRO A 251 -14.22 11.56 39.21
C PRO A 251 -14.85 12.60 40.13
N ALA A 252 -15.28 13.73 39.58
CA ALA A 252 -16.20 14.63 40.26
C ALA A 252 -17.32 15.04 39.31
N HIS A 253 -18.53 14.85 39.81
CA HIS A 253 -19.81 14.84 39.13
C HIS A 253 -20.57 16.17 39.36
N ALA A 254 -21.46 16.50 38.40
CA ALA A 254 -22.76 17.20 38.56
C ALA A 254 -22.93 18.72 38.31
N GLY A 255 -23.93 19.00 37.44
CA GLY A 255 -24.82 20.19 37.40
C GLY A 255 -24.56 21.15 36.22
N ASN A 256 -25.47 21.52 35.31
CA ASN A 256 -26.94 21.42 35.19
C ASN A 256 -27.37 21.55 33.71
N ALA A 257 -28.47 20.89 33.33
CA ALA A 257 -29.36 21.23 32.20
C ALA A 257 -30.51 22.15 32.71
N ALA A 258 -31.30 22.96 32.01
CA ALA A 258 -31.77 23.17 30.61
C ALA A 258 -32.50 24.57 30.57
N PRO A 259 -33.47 24.95 29.68
CA PRO A 259 -33.74 24.73 28.24
C PRO A 259 -34.07 26.06 27.44
N SER A 260 -34.44 25.86 26.15
CA SER A 260 -34.84 26.74 25.02
C SER A 260 -35.75 27.97 25.22
N ALA A 261 -35.66 28.95 24.30
CA ALA A 261 -36.82 29.51 23.54
C ALA A 261 -36.41 30.52 22.43
N ASP A 262 -36.99 30.29 21.26
CA ASP A 262 -37.09 31.15 20.06
C ASP A 262 -38.08 32.31 20.31
N ASN A 263 -37.87 33.50 19.72
CA ASN A 263 -38.97 34.32 19.20
C ASN A 263 -38.54 35.56 18.39
N SER A 264 -39.14 35.64 17.20
CA SER A 264 -39.15 36.74 16.24
C SER A 264 -40.16 37.85 16.59
N ALA A 265 -40.12 38.91 15.76
CA ALA A 265 -41.10 39.98 15.51
C ALA A 265 -40.88 41.29 16.31
N ASN A 266 -41.03 42.50 15.77
CA ASN A 266 -41.25 43.05 14.42
C ASN A 266 -41.16 44.60 14.54
N SER A 267 -41.15 45.28 13.39
CA SER A 267 -41.74 46.61 13.10
C SER A 267 -40.90 47.88 13.32
N HIS A 268 -40.55 48.57 12.22
CA HIS A 268 -41.29 49.76 11.71
C HIS A 268 -40.56 50.39 10.49
N SER A 269 -41.29 50.61 9.39
CA SER A 269 -40.93 51.54 8.30
C SER A 269 -41.61 52.91 8.54
N PRO A 270 -41.18 54.01 7.88
CA PRO A 270 -41.88 54.39 6.63
C PRO A 270 -41.06 55.12 5.52
N ALA A 271 -41.53 54.91 4.28
CA ALA A 271 -41.80 55.85 3.17
C ALA A 271 -40.72 56.72 2.45
N ARG A 272 -40.57 56.39 1.14
CA ARG A 272 -40.81 57.20 -0.09
C ARG A 272 -39.78 58.26 -0.56
N ARG A 273 -39.21 58.05 -1.77
CA ARG A 273 -39.32 58.91 -2.98
C ARG A 273 -38.58 58.30 -4.20
N THR A 274 -38.91 58.83 -5.38
CA THR A 274 -39.00 58.24 -6.73
C THR A 274 -37.90 58.66 -7.73
N ASN A 275 -37.86 57.95 -8.87
CA ASN A 275 -37.24 58.22 -10.20
C ASN A 275 -35.73 57.95 -10.30
N VAL A 276 -35.18 57.27 -11.32
CA VAL A 276 -35.24 57.55 -12.78
C VAL A 276 -35.11 56.26 -13.63
N ALA A 277 -35.71 56.26 -14.82
CA ALA A 277 -35.69 55.23 -15.85
C ALA A 277 -34.52 55.34 -16.85
N ALA A 278 -34.07 54.21 -17.42
CA ALA A 278 -33.52 54.06 -18.79
C ALA A 278 -33.29 52.55 -19.07
N VAL A 279 -34.16 51.87 -19.82
CA VAL A 279 -34.15 51.59 -21.28
C VAL A 279 -33.31 50.37 -21.70
N ASN A 280 -34.02 49.48 -22.39
CA ASN A 280 -33.65 48.20 -23.01
C ASN A 280 -32.45 48.24 -23.98
N ASN A 281 -31.79 47.08 -24.14
CA ASN A 281 -31.64 46.48 -25.47
C ASN A 281 -31.45 44.96 -25.37
N GLY A 282 -32.24 44.24 -26.18
CA GLY A 282 -32.19 42.79 -26.30
C GLY A 282 -31.28 42.31 -27.43
N ALA A 283 -30.91 41.04 -27.37
CA ALA A 283 -30.62 40.23 -28.55
C ALA A 283 -30.94 38.77 -28.24
N ALA A 284 -31.86 38.23 -29.03
CA ALA A 284 -32.17 36.80 -29.18
C ALA A 284 -30.96 36.08 -29.83
N ARG A 285 -30.78 34.75 -29.81
CA ARG A 285 -31.68 33.71 -30.36
C ARG A 285 -31.04 32.33 -30.15
N ALA A 286 -31.92 31.35 -29.88
CA ALA A 286 -32.03 30.00 -30.48
C ALA A 286 -30.97 28.92 -30.15
N ALA A 287 -31.35 27.80 -29.50
CA ALA A 287 -32.09 26.61 -30.02
C ALA A 287 -31.09 25.58 -30.64
N ALA A 288 -31.22 24.26 -30.52
CA ALA A 288 -32.18 23.36 -29.89
C ALA A 288 -31.54 21.95 -29.74
N GLN A 289 -32.01 21.21 -28.74
CA GLN A 289 -32.50 19.81 -28.77
C GLN A 289 -31.97 18.85 -29.86
N HIS A 290 -31.55 17.64 -29.45
CA HIS A 290 -32.28 16.42 -29.84
C HIS A 290 -31.93 15.19 -28.99
N SER A 291 -32.95 14.34 -28.90
CA SER A 291 -33.21 13.21 -28.03
C SER A 291 -32.83 11.83 -28.59
N ASN A 292 -32.67 10.86 -27.67
CA ASN A 292 -33.05 9.43 -27.75
C ASN A 292 -32.57 8.55 -28.93
N ARG A 293 -31.82 7.48 -28.62
CA ARG A 293 -32.30 6.07 -28.72
C ARG A 293 -31.22 5.05 -28.32
N ALA A 294 -31.64 4.04 -27.56
CA ALA A 294 -30.92 2.78 -27.35
C ALA A 294 -30.90 1.91 -28.63
N PRO A 295 -29.93 0.98 -28.78
CA PRO A 295 -30.09 -0.17 -29.65
C PRO A 295 -30.21 -1.49 -28.87
N ARG A 296 -31.12 -2.32 -29.40
CA ARG A 296 -31.36 -3.74 -29.08
C ARG A 296 -30.81 -4.58 -30.25
N ARG A 297 -30.45 -5.84 -29.95
CA ARG A 297 -30.20 -7.04 -30.82
C ARG A 297 -28.74 -7.51 -30.71
N GLN A 298 -28.39 -8.80 -30.73
CA GLN A 298 -29.11 -10.05 -31.08
C GLN A 298 -28.30 -11.23 -30.50
N ALA A 299 -28.97 -12.28 -30.05
CA ALA A 299 -28.34 -13.54 -29.65
C ALA A 299 -27.98 -14.37 -30.90
N LEU A 300 -26.80 -14.99 -30.89
CA LEU A 300 -26.37 -16.00 -31.86
C LEU A 300 -26.03 -17.30 -31.10
N ALA A 301 -26.63 -18.40 -31.55
CA ALA A 301 -26.39 -19.76 -31.06
C ALA A 301 -25.14 -20.39 -31.72
N PRO A 302 -24.56 -21.47 -31.17
CA PRO A 302 -23.31 -22.06 -31.64
C PRO A 302 -23.52 -23.04 -32.82
N ARG A 303 -22.63 -23.01 -33.81
CA ARG A 303 -22.54 -24.00 -34.89
C ARG A 303 -21.44 -25.03 -34.58
N GLU A 304 -21.81 -26.30 -34.70
CA GLU A 304 -20.94 -27.48 -34.69
C GLU A 304 -20.04 -27.51 -35.93
N GLU A 305 -18.76 -27.85 -35.76
CA GLU A 305 -17.88 -28.30 -36.84
C GLU A 305 -17.54 -29.79 -36.64
N ARG A 306 -17.85 -30.61 -37.64
CA ARG A 306 -17.31 -31.96 -37.82
C ARG A 306 -16.28 -31.95 -38.96
N PRO A 307 -15.25 -32.82 -38.92
CA PRO A 307 -14.12 -32.74 -39.84
C PRO A 307 -14.38 -33.51 -41.15
N HIS A 308 -14.00 -32.92 -42.28
CA HIS A 308 -13.91 -33.64 -43.55
C HIS A 308 -12.45 -33.92 -43.93
N ARG A 309 -12.18 -35.22 -44.11
CA ARG A 309 -11.03 -35.80 -44.80
C ARG A 309 -10.98 -35.30 -46.25
N GLU A 310 -9.77 -35.07 -46.75
CA GLU A 310 -9.46 -35.31 -48.16
C GLU A 310 -8.06 -35.94 -48.31
N ARG A 311 -8.02 -37.03 -49.07
CA ARG A 311 -6.82 -37.79 -49.44
C ARG A 311 -6.37 -37.35 -50.84
N GLN A 312 -5.11 -37.69 -51.14
CA GLN A 312 -4.48 -37.84 -52.47
C GLN A 312 -3.73 -36.60 -52.98
N ARG A 313 -2.39 -36.61 -52.87
CA ARG A 313 -1.49 -37.28 -53.81
C ARG A 313 -0.26 -37.82 -53.07
#